data_AF-A0A9P6HA40-F1
#
_entry.id   AF-A0A9P6HA40-F1
#
_cell.length_a   1.000
_cell.length_b   1.000
_cell.length_c   1.000
_cell.angle_alpha   90.00
_cell.angle_beta   90.00
_cell.angle_gamma   90.00
#
_symmetry.space_group_name_H-M   'P 1'
#
loop_
_entity.id
_entity.type
_entity.pdbx_description
1 polymer ?
#
loop_
_entity_poly.entity_id
_entity_poly.type
_entity_poly.pdbx_seq_one_letter_code
_entity_poly.pdbx_strand_id
1 'polypeptide(L)'
;MNLQGQGIIRLLQFSGALSSDNRNKLGLTYWENLVKEYFTPKAILKYTLWKDNQRNEAKPFEIGTPILPRFFLVTSQSGVQSMSISLDGAREKILGSSHLVVECLTAAWTYKYTNGYTIQLCGPLTAHLVLSPSMGIAQGAPPSFSMKFEHLQFDANVHHKLIQVDAIAGSKIGPSPLMGTFTPGMNGMGSQPDRTHDRVHYERSSIPGEPVNAFGIPQATMRCLEVCVHFRLPPVVGCSPLSAPTFQLAESVAQMTDLIHFSNENGLGPLRECSGPIATTSLD
;
A
#
# COMPACT_ATOMS: atom_id res chain seq x y z
N MET A 1 25.53 -7.95 23.62
CA MET A 1 25.04 -7.04 22.57
C MET A 1 24.04 -6.09 23.21
N ASN A 2 24.17 -4.78 22.97
CA ASN A 2 23.11 -3.84 23.33
C ASN A 2 22.02 -3.92 22.25
N LEU A 3 20.84 -4.43 22.61
CA LEU A 3 19.71 -4.58 21.68
C LEU A 3 18.79 -3.35 21.67
N GLN A 4 19.04 -2.37 22.54
CA GLN A 4 18.20 -1.19 22.65
C GLN A 4 18.25 -0.37 21.35
N GLY A 5 17.08 0.00 20.85
CA GLY A 5 16.84 0.71 19.60
C GLY A 5 16.90 -0.18 18.35
N GLN A 6 17.38 -1.42 18.43
CA GLN A 6 17.58 -2.27 17.25
C GLN A 6 16.27 -2.68 16.58
N GLY A 7 15.19 -2.85 17.34
CA GLY A 7 13.87 -3.18 16.82
C GLY A 7 13.25 -2.02 16.04
N ILE A 8 13.32 -0.81 16.62
CA ILE A 8 12.86 0.42 15.95
C ILE A 8 13.68 0.67 14.68
N ILE A 9 15.01 0.58 14.76
CA ILE A 9 15.89 0.73 13.58
C ILE A 9 15.52 -0.28 12.49
N ARG A 10 15.23 -1.53 12.85
CA ARG A 10 14.86 -2.55 11.86
C ARG A 10 13.52 -2.25 11.17
N LEU A 11 12.53 -1.74 11.90
CA LEU A 11 11.28 -1.25 11.30
C LEU A 11 11.51 -0.05 10.37
N LEU A 12 12.38 0.88 10.76
CA LEU A 12 12.72 2.03 9.91
C LEU A 12 13.47 1.61 8.64
N GLN A 13 14.38 0.63 8.74
CA GLN A 13 15.02 0.03 7.57
C GLN A 13 14.01 -0.63 6.63
N PHE A 14 13.06 -1.39 7.19
CA PHE A 14 11.98 -2.00 6.43
C PHE A 14 11.12 -0.93 5.73
N SER A 15 10.73 0.12 6.45
CA SER A 15 10.03 1.29 5.90
C SER A 15 10.82 1.95 4.75
N GLY A 16 12.14 2.08 4.89
CA GLY A 16 13.02 2.57 3.84
C GLY A 16 13.04 1.67 2.60
N ALA A 17 13.14 0.35 2.78
CA ALA A 17 13.10 -0.62 1.69
C ALA A 17 11.76 -0.57 0.92
N LEU A 18 10.64 -0.44 1.65
CA LEU A 18 9.31 -0.23 1.08
C LEU A 18 9.19 1.11 0.32
N SER A 19 9.88 2.15 0.78
CA SER A 19 9.82 3.50 0.21
C SER A 19 10.65 3.65 -1.06
N SER A 20 11.71 2.84 -1.22
CA SER A 20 12.67 2.95 -2.33
C SER A 20 12.01 2.90 -3.70
N ASP A 21 12.13 3.93 -4.53
CA ASP A 21 11.58 3.86 -5.89
C ASP A 21 12.51 3.01 -6.77
N ASN A 22 12.01 1.87 -7.25
CA ASN A 22 12.78 0.92 -8.04
C ASN A 22 11.85 0.14 -8.98
N ARG A 23 12.16 0.15 -10.29
CA ARG A 23 11.41 -0.61 -11.30
C ARG A 23 11.33 -2.10 -11.02
N ASN A 24 12.31 -2.66 -10.31
CA ASN A 24 12.34 -4.07 -9.92
C ASN A 24 11.17 -4.47 -8.99
N LYS A 25 10.49 -3.50 -8.35
CA LYS A 25 9.27 -3.71 -7.56
C LYS A 25 8.11 -4.29 -8.35
N LEU A 26 8.16 -4.26 -9.68
CA LEU A 26 7.14 -4.91 -10.52
C LEU A 26 7.39 -6.42 -10.70
N GLY A 27 8.53 -6.94 -10.22
CA GLY A 27 8.87 -8.36 -10.25
C GLY A 27 8.68 -9.04 -8.90
N LEU A 28 8.21 -10.29 -8.90
CA LEU A 28 7.99 -11.09 -7.69
C LEU A 28 9.30 -11.32 -6.91
N THR A 29 10.41 -11.60 -7.61
CA THR A 29 11.72 -11.90 -7.01
C THR A 29 12.22 -10.80 -6.08
N TYR A 30 11.94 -9.52 -6.41
CA TYR A 30 12.29 -8.40 -5.53
C TYR A 30 11.61 -8.54 -4.17
N TRP A 31 10.31 -8.83 -4.17
CA TRP A 31 9.52 -8.97 -2.95
C TRP A 31 9.85 -10.23 -2.17
N GLU A 32 10.20 -11.33 -2.86
CA GLU A 32 10.69 -12.55 -2.20
C GLU A 32 11.97 -12.29 -1.42
N ASN A 33 12.92 -11.56 -2.01
CA ASN A 33 14.16 -11.19 -1.35
C ASN A 33 13.92 -10.26 -0.16
N LEU A 34 13.06 -9.25 -0.34
CA LEU A 34 12.69 -8.33 0.74
C LEU A 34 12.02 -9.08 1.90
N VAL A 35 11.07 -9.98 1.61
CA VAL A 35 10.42 -10.79 2.66
C VAL A 35 11.43 -11.70 3.35
N LYS A 36 12.33 -12.36 2.61
CA LYS A 36 13.39 -13.20 3.17
C LYS A 36 14.35 -12.41 4.06
N GLU A 37 14.62 -11.15 3.74
CA GLU A 37 15.49 -10.28 4.52
C GLU A 37 14.84 -9.85 5.85
N TYR A 38 13.57 -9.45 5.83
CA TYR A 38 12.94 -8.82 6.98
C TYR A 38 12.08 -9.76 7.83
N PHE A 39 11.58 -10.87 7.30
CA PHE A 39 10.66 -11.78 8.00
C PHE A 39 11.31 -13.14 8.26
N THR A 40 10.96 -13.77 9.39
CA THR A 40 11.29 -15.17 9.62
C THR A 40 10.44 -16.07 8.69
N PRO A 41 10.84 -17.32 8.40
CA PRO A 41 10.08 -18.21 7.52
C PRO A 41 8.66 -18.55 8.03
N LYS A 42 8.40 -18.35 9.32
CA LYS A 42 7.12 -18.61 9.99
C LYS A 42 6.41 -17.33 10.41
N ALA A 43 6.86 -16.17 9.92
CA ALA A 43 6.31 -14.90 10.34
C ALA A 43 4.87 -14.71 9.88
N ILE A 44 4.12 -13.97 10.68
CA ILE A 44 2.73 -13.58 10.43
C ILE A 44 2.63 -12.06 10.41
N LEU A 45 2.00 -11.53 9.35
CA LEU A 45 1.52 -10.15 9.29
C LEU A 45 0.02 -10.14 9.56
N LYS A 46 -0.39 -9.55 10.69
CA LYS A 46 -1.79 -9.23 10.98
C LYS A 46 -2.11 -7.85 10.44
N TYR A 47 -3.13 -7.77 9.60
CA TYR A 47 -3.52 -6.55 8.92
C TYR A 47 -5.03 -6.37 9.03
N THR A 48 -5.48 -5.46 9.87
CA THR A 48 -6.91 -5.20 10.06
C THR A 48 -7.28 -3.89 9.38
N LEU A 49 -8.30 -3.92 8.54
CA LEU A 49 -8.77 -2.74 7.82
C LEU A 49 -10.19 -2.39 8.27
N TRP A 50 -10.39 -1.15 8.69
CA TRP A 50 -11.71 -0.63 9.02
C TRP A 50 -12.30 0.14 7.84
N LYS A 51 -13.58 -0.07 7.58
CA LYS A 51 -14.31 0.62 6.52
C LYS A 51 -14.55 2.08 6.91
N ASP A 52 -14.43 2.97 5.93
CA ASP A 52 -14.75 4.39 6.11
C ASP A 52 -16.21 4.60 6.51
N ASN A 53 -16.47 5.61 7.35
CA ASN A 53 -17.80 6.08 7.77
C ASN A 53 -18.74 5.05 8.43
N GLN A 54 -18.33 3.80 8.59
CA GLN A 54 -19.06 2.74 9.28
C GLN A 54 -18.09 1.99 10.20
N ARG A 55 -17.85 2.54 11.40
CA ARG A 55 -16.97 1.97 12.44
C ARG A 55 -17.37 0.58 12.98
N ASN A 56 -18.28 -0.13 12.31
CA ASN A 56 -18.73 -1.47 12.71
C ASN A 56 -18.26 -2.57 11.76
N GLU A 57 -17.63 -2.25 10.62
CA GLU A 57 -17.12 -3.25 9.68
C GLU A 57 -15.59 -3.23 9.64
N ALA A 58 -14.99 -4.28 10.21
CA ALA A 58 -13.56 -4.53 10.16
C ALA A 58 -13.27 -5.82 9.39
N LYS A 59 -12.22 -5.79 8.57
CA LYS A 59 -11.70 -6.97 7.86
C LYS A 59 -10.32 -7.33 8.39
N PRO A 60 -10.20 -8.33 9.28
CA PRO A 60 -8.92 -8.82 9.76
C PRO A 60 -8.30 -9.82 8.78
N PHE A 61 -7.01 -9.65 8.50
CA PHE A 61 -6.22 -10.56 7.67
C PHE A 61 -5.02 -11.07 8.45
N GLU A 62 -4.75 -12.38 8.34
CA GLU A 62 -3.51 -12.98 8.81
C GLU A 62 -2.72 -13.51 7.61
N ILE A 63 -1.64 -12.81 7.28
CA ILE A 63 -0.85 -13.05 6.07
C ILE A 63 0.44 -13.77 6.46
N GLY A 64 0.57 -15.03 6.03
CA GLY A 64 1.78 -15.80 6.25
C GLY A 64 2.92 -15.39 5.32
N THR A 65 4.15 -15.72 5.70
CA THR A 65 5.37 -15.43 4.93
C THR A 65 5.30 -15.82 3.43
N PRO A 66 4.72 -16.97 3.02
CA PRO A 66 4.61 -17.34 1.60
C PRO A 66 3.74 -16.40 0.75
N ILE A 67 2.85 -15.64 1.39
CA ILE A 67 1.88 -14.75 0.74
C ILE A 67 2.39 -13.30 0.68
N LEU A 68 3.23 -12.90 1.64
CA LEU A 68 3.75 -11.54 1.73
C LEU A 68 4.33 -10.99 0.41
N PRO A 69 5.15 -11.75 -0.36
CA PRO A 69 5.68 -11.22 -1.62
C PRO A 69 4.59 -10.80 -2.60
N ARG A 70 3.51 -11.58 -2.70
CA ARG A 70 2.37 -11.31 -3.59
C ARG A 70 1.55 -10.13 -3.10
N PHE A 71 1.34 -10.02 -1.79
CA PHE A 71 0.67 -8.86 -1.19
C PHE A 71 1.37 -7.55 -1.58
N PHE A 72 2.69 -7.47 -1.46
CA PHE A 72 3.44 -6.27 -1.84
C PHE A 72 3.47 -6.03 -3.36
N LEU A 73 3.60 -7.10 -4.14
CA LEU A 73 3.60 -7.04 -5.61
C LEU A 73 2.27 -6.48 -6.14
N VAL A 74 1.14 -7.08 -5.76
CA VAL A 74 -0.20 -6.67 -6.21
C VAL A 74 -0.48 -5.23 -5.80
N THR A 75 -0.08 -4.84 -4.60
CA THR A 75 -0.23 -3.46 -4.13
C THR A 75 0.58 -2.49 -4.97
N SER A 76 1.81 -2.83 -5.34
CA SER A 76 2.67 -1.99 -6.19
C SER A 76 2.13 -1.90 -7.63
N GLN A 77 1.70 -3.02 -8.19
CA GLN A 77 1.09 -3.09 -9.53
C GLN A 77 -0.25 -2.33 -9.61
N SER A 78 -0.89 -2.04 -8.48
CA SER A 78 -2.10 -1.21 -8.40
C SER A 78 -1.83 0.30 -8.50
N GLY A 79 -0.61 0.70 -8.86
CA GLY A 79 -0.22 2.10 -9.04
C GLY A 79 0.42 2.75 -7.81
N VAL A 80 0.75 1.97 -6.78
CA VAL A 80 1.54 2.46 -5.62
C VAL A 80 3.01 2.56 -6.01
N GLN A 81 3.56 3.78 -5.99
CA GLN A 81 4.98 4.05 -6.24
C GLN A 81 5.84 3.73 -5.00
N SER A 82 5.38 4.18 -3.84
CA SER A 82 6.13 4.05 -2.59
C SER A 82 5.22 3.74 -1.42
N MET A 83 5.72 2.90 -0.51
CA MET A 83 5.08 2.57 0.76
C MET A 83 6.00 3.00 1.90
N SER A 84 5.49 3.66 2.92
CA SER A 84 6.30 4.06 4.08
C SER A 84 5.53 3.88 5.38
N ILE A 85 6.23 3.52 6.44
CA ILE A 85 5.70 3.43 7.81
C ILE A 85 6.32 4.54 8.66
N SER A 86 5.48 5.32 9.33
CA SER A 86 5.88 6.28 10.36
C SER A 86 5.53 5.76 11.75
N LEU A 87 6.43 5.99 12.71
CA LEU A 87 6.39 5.42 14.06
C LEU A 87 6.41 6.52 15.13
N ASP A 88 5.36 7.35 15.16
CA ASP A 88 5.26 8.43 16.15
C ASP A 88 5.02 7.88 17.56
N GLY A 89 5.83 8.29 18.53
CA GLY A 89 5.73 7.82 19.91
C GLY A 89 6.01 6.31 20.11
N ALA A 90 6.73 5.66 19.19
CA ALA A 90 7.03 4.23 19.32
C ALA A 90 7.88 3.91 20.56
N ARG A 91 7.56 2.78 21.19
CA ARG A 91 8.24 2.27 22.38
C ARG A 91 8.80 0.89 22.08
N GLU A 92 9.98 0.62 22.61
CA GLU A 92 10.62 -0.69 22.50
C GLU A 92 10.72 -1.32 23.89
N LYS A 93 10.43 -2.63 23.94
CA LYS A 93 10.57 -3.47 25.12
C LYS A 93 11.43 -4.67 24.77
N ILE A 94 12.39 -4.97 25.65
CA ILE A 94 13.24 -6.17 25.55
C ILE A 94 12.55 -7.27 26.36
N LEU A 95 12.04 -8.31 25.71
CA LEU A 95 11.29 -9.38 26.38
C LEU A 95 12.18 -10.58 26.74
N GLY A 96 13.41 -10.61 26.25
CA GLY A 96 14.41 -11.65 26.51
C GLY A 96 15.75 -11.35 25.82
N SER A 97 16.67 -12.31 25.82
CA SER A 97 18.02 -12.12 25.27
C SER A 97 18.08 -11.98 23.74
N SER A 98 17.01 -12.31 23.02
CA SER A 98 16.96 -12.31 21.55
C SER A 98 15.61 -11.87 20.97
N HIS A 99 14.72 -11.31 21.80
CA HIS A 99 13.35 -10.96 21.41
C HIS A 99 13.02 -9.52 21.83
N LEU A 100 12.61 -8.72 20.85
CA LEU A 100 12.23 -7.32 21.00
C LEU A 100 10.78 -7.13 20.59
N VAL A 101 10.08 -6.25 21.30
CA VAL A 101 8.73 -5.83 20.96
C VAL A 101 8.74 -4.32 20.74
N VAL A 102 8.26 -3.88 19.57
CA VAL A 102 8.03 -2.47 19.27
C VAL A 102 6.54 -2.22 19.22
N GLU A 103 6.07 -1.23 19.97
CA GLU A 103 4.67 -0.82 20.03
C GLU A 103 4.56 0.66 19.64
N CYS A 104 3.61 1.00 18.78
CA CYS A 104 3.33 2.37 18.37
C CYS A 104 1.81 2.53 18.23
N LEU A 105 1.18 3.35 19.08
CA LEU A 105 -0.28 3.53 19.05
C LEU A 105 -0.76 4.40 17.88
N THR A 106 0.11 5.26 17.39
CA THR A 106 -0.17 6.29 16.36
C THR A 106 0.67 6.05 15.12
N ALA A 107 0.85 4.80 14.73
CA ALA A 107 1.57 4.47 13.51
C ALA A 107 0.75 4.86 12.28
N ALA A 108 1.44 5.15 11.19
CA ALA A 108 0.79 5.35 9.90
C ALA A 108 1.51 4.62 8.79
N TRP A 109 0.75 3.92 7.95
CA TRP A 109 1.21 3.25 6.74
C TRP A 109 0.71 4.05 5.54
N THR A 110 1.66 4.68 4.84
CA THR A 110 1.39 5.61 3.75
C THR A 110 1.70 4.96 2.40
N TYR A 111 0.78 5.13 1.46
CA TYR A 111 0.88 4.71 0.07
C TYR A 111 0.83 5.94 -0.83
N LYS A 112 1.87 6.16 -1.64
CA LYS A 112 1.87 7.22 -2.66
C LYS A 112 1.60 6.61 -4.02
N TYR A 113 0.64 7.16 -4.74
CA TYR A 113 0.19 6.66 -6.03
C TYR A 113 0.69 7.51 -7.20
N THR A 114 0.80 6.88 -8.36
CA THR A 114 1.18 7.54 -9.63
C THR A 114 0.22 8.64 -10.08
N ASN A 115 -1.05 8.57 -9.66
CA ASN A 115 -2.08 9.53 -10.01
C ASN A 115 -2.16 10.74 -9.05
N GLY A 116 -1.14 10.95 -8.21
CA GLY A 116 -1.06 12.07 -7.27
C GLY A 116 -1.81 11.89 -5.95
N TYR A 117 -2.47 10.74 -5.75
CA TYR A 117 -3.06 10.41 -4.45
C TYR A 117 -1.99 9.96 -3.45
N THR A 118 -2.17 10.36 -2.20
CA THR A 118 -1.49 9.79 -1.03
C THR A 118 -2.55 9.26 -0.08
N ILE A 119 -2.48 7.97 0.21
CA ILE A 119 -3.39 7.30 1.14
C ILE A 119 -2.62 6.96 2.40
N GLN A 120 -3.11 7.43 3.54
CA GLN A 120 -2.49 7.19 4.83
C GLN A 120 -3.43 6.37 5.70
N LEU A 121 -3.06 5.12 5.95
CA LEU A 121 -3.73 4.28 6.94
C LEU A 121 -3.15 4.58 8.32
N CYS A 122 -3.99 4.80 9.31
CA CYS A 122 -3.60 5.20 10.66
C CYS A 122 -4.13 4.20 11.69
N GLY A 123 -3.28 3.84 12.66
CA GLY A 123 -3.67 3.05 13.82
C GLY A 123 -2.50 2.38 14.53
N PRO A 124 -2.77 1.49 15.49
CA PRO A 124 -1.73 0.87 16.27
C PRO A 124 -0.92 -0.14 15.45
N LEU A 125 0.38 -0.19 15.73
CA LEU A 125 1.34 -1.14 15.20
C LEU A 125 2.07 -1.84 16.33
N THR A 126 2.17 -3.16 16.24
CA THR A 126 2.98 -3.99 17.15
C THR A 126 3.87 -4.91 16.33
N ALA A 127 5.18 -4.90 16.59
CA ALA A 127 6.14 -5.76 15.93
C ALA A 127 6.93 -6.58 16.96
N HIS A 128 6.94 -7.90 16.78
CA HIS A 128 7.82 -8.82 17.48
C HIS A 128 8.99 -9.16 16.57
N LEU A 129 10.20 -8.86 17.04
CA LEU A 129 11.43 -9.12 16.31
C LEU A 129 12.26 -10.13 17.08
N VAL A 130 12.82 -11.10 16.35
CA VAL A 130 13.73 -12.10 16.88
C VAL A 130 15.08 -12.02 16.20
N LEU A 131 16.13 -12.33 16.94
CA LEU A 131 17.48 -12.43 16.41
C LEU A 131 17.61 -13.69 15.55
N SER A 132 17.97 -13.54 14.28
CA SER A 132 18.16 -14.62 13.33
C SER A 132 19.62 -14.65 12.85
N PRO A 133 20.29 -15.82 12.83
CA PRO A 133 21.63 -15.93 12.28
C PRO A 133 21.59 -15.63 10.77
N SER A 134 22.38 -14.66 10.32
CA SER A 134 22.64 -14.46 8.90
C SER A 134 23.84 -15.30 8.48
N MET A 135 23.61 -16.21 7.53
CA MET A 135 24.68 -17.02 6.95
C MET A 135 25.57 -16.11 6.09
N GLY A 136 26.69 -15.65 6.65
CA GLY A 136 27.75 -15.00 5.88
C GLY A 136 28.42 -16.05 4.99
N ILE A 137 28.57 -15.74 3.70
CA ILE A 137 29.12 -16.65 2.68
C ILE A 137 30.66 -16.76 2.80
N ALA A 138 31.30 -15.92 3.62
CA ALA A 138 32.74 -15.92 3.80
C ALA A 138 33.18 -16.92 4.89
N GLN A 139 33.90 -17.97 4.48
CA GLN A 139 34.59 -18.89 5.40
C GLN A 139 35.51 -18.09 6.32
N GLY A 140 35.22 -18.09 7.63
CA GLY A 140 36.03 -17.41 8.66
C GLY A 140 35.49 -16.07 9.16
N ALA A 141 34.37 -15.56 8.62
CA ALA A 141 33.71 -14.38 9.20
C ALA A 141 32.95 -14.75 10.50
N PRO A 142 32.96 -13.89 11.53
CA PRO A 142 32.15 -14.11 12.73
C PRO A 142 30.66 -14.22 12.34
N PRO A 143 29.87 -15.05 13.06
CA PRO A 143 28.44 -15.17 12.79
C PRO A 143 27.78 -13.80 12.86
N SER A 144 27.23 -13.37 11.73
CA SER A 144 26.44 -12.15 11.67
C SER A 144 25.01 -12.49 12.12
N PHE A 145 24.38 -11.57 12.82
CA PHE A 145 22.99 -11.72 13.24
C PHE A 145 22.19 -10.55 12.70
N SER A 146 20.94 -10.81 12.34
CA SER A 146 19.99 -9.80 11.87
C SER A 146 18.67 -9.97 12.61
N MET A 147 18.03 -8.87 12.97
CA MET A 147 16.68 -8.91 13.53
C MET A 147 15.67 -9.14 12.41
N LYS A 148 14.74 -10.07 12.62
CA LYS A 148 13.64 -10.33 11.68
C LYS A 148 12.31 -10.31 12.39
N PHE A 149 11.27 -9.87 11.68
CA PHE A 149 9.90 -9.91 12.14
C PHE A 149 9.44 -11.36 12.26
N GLU A 150 9.01 -11.74 13.46
CA GLU A 150 8.24 -12.96 13.68
C GLU A 150 6.74 -12.66 13.68
N HIS A 151 6.35 -11.50 14.21
CA HIS A 151 4.98 -11.02 14.15
C HIS A 151 4.98 -9.53 13.83
N LEU A 152 4.17 -9.12 12.87
CA LEU A 152 3.92 -7.71 12.58
C LEU A 152 2.41 -7.52 12.55
N GLN A 153 1.88 -6.63 13.37
CA GLN A 153 0.46 -6.32 13.43
C GLN A 153 0.25 -4.85 13.16
N PHE A 154 -0.73 -4.56 12.30
CA PHE A 154 -1.19 -3.20 12.05
C PHE A 154 -2.70 -3.19 11.91
N ASP A 155 -3.36 -2.37 12.75
CA ASP A 155 -4.81 -2.21 12.73
C ASP A 155 -5.15 -0.81 12.20
N ALA A 156 -5.50 -0.71 10.92
CA ALA A 156 -5.83 0.55 10.25
C ALA A 156 -7.24 1.00 10.61
N ASN A 157 -7.38 1.75 11.69
CA ASN A 157 -8.65 2.22 12.24
C ASN A 157 -9.27 3.35 11.40
N VAL A 158 -8.44 4.15 10.76
CA VAL A 158 -8.83 5.31 9.95
C VAL A 158 -7.92 5.37 8.73
N HIS A 159 -8.44 5.86 7.61
CA HIS A 159 -7.59 6.24 6.49
C HIS A 159 -7.89 7.66 6.01
N HIS A 160 -6.83 8.36 5.63
CA HIS A 160 -6.93 9.67 5.02
C HIS A 160 -6.58 9.57 3.54
N LYS A 161 -7.34 10.30 2.72
CA LYS A 161 -7.08 10.45 1.29
C LYS A 161 -6.61 11.88 1.06
N LEU A 162 -5.39 12.03 0.55
CA LEU A 162 -4.81 13.30 0.17
C LEU A 162 -4.56 13.28 -1.34
N ILE A 163 -4.68 14.44 -1.98
CA ILE A 163 -4.34 14.60 -3.40
C ILE A 163 -3.38 15.77 -3.57
N GLN A 164 -2.36 15.58 -4.40
CA GLN A 164 -1.48 16.65 -4.82
C GLN A 164 -2.23 17.66 -5.69
N VAL A 165 -2.07 18.94 -5.41
CA VAL A 165 -2.76 20.02 -6.13
C VAL A 165 -2.46 19.98 -7.63
N ASP A 166 -1.21 19.67 -8.01
CA ASP A 166 -0.81 19.58 -9.43
C ASP A 166 -1.41 18.37 -10.17
N ALA A 167 -1.97 17.39 -9.43
CA ALA A 167 -2.72 16.29 -10.03
C ALA A 167 -4.18 16.67 -10.36
N ILE A 168 -4.64 17.83 -9.90
CA ILE A 168 -5.95 18.39 -10.25
C ILE A 168 -5.80 19.09 -11.60
N ALA A 169 -6.33 18.48 -12.66
CA ALA A 169 -6.30 19.09 -13.99
C ALA A 169 -7.31 20.26 -14.05
N GLY A 170 -6.95 21.35 -14.73
CA GLY A 170 -7.77 22.56 -14.90
C GLY A 170 -6.90 23.76 -15.26
N SER A 171 -7.46 24.77 -15.96
CA SER A 171 -6.71 25.99 -16.27
C SER A 171 -6.51 26.81 -15.00
N LYS A 172 -5.24 26.98 -14.58
CA LYS A 172 -4.89 27.94 -13.52
C LYS A 172 -5.23 29.34 -14.05
N ILE A 173 -6.23 30.00 -13.48
CA ILE A 173 -6.45 31.42 -13.74
C ILE A 173 -5.26 32.14 -13.09
N GLY A 174 -4.31 32.61 -13.91
CA GLY A 174 -3.31 33.56 -13.44
C GLY A 174 -4.02 34.78 -12.84
N PRO A 175 -3.42 35.49 -11.86
CA PRO A 175 -4.04 36.68 -11.31
C PRO A 175 -4.46 37.58 -12.47
N SER A 176 -5.76 37.89 -12.54
CA SER A 176 -6.31 38.74 -13.60
C SER A 176 -5.39 39.94 -13.78
N PRO A 177 -4.89 40.24 -15.00
CA PRO A 177 -4.06 41.41 -15.19
C PRO A 177 -4.87 42.61 -14.71
N LEU A 178 -4.44 43.21 -13.60
CA LEU A 178 -4.90 44.51 -13.16
C LEU A 178 -4.65 45.43 -14.34
N MET A 179 -5.70 45.69 -15.12
CA MET A 179 -5.70 46.68 -16.18
C MET A 179 -5.47 48.01 -15.47
N GLY A 180 -4.21 48.43 -15.45
CA GLY A 180 -3.77 49.66 -14.81
C GLY A 180 -4.35 50.85 -15.55
N THR A 181 -5.56 51.26 -15.19
CA THR A 181 -6.07 52.59 -15.50
C THR A 181 -5.33 53.55 -14.58
N PHE A 182 -4.22 54.10 -15.05
CA PHE A 182 -3.51 55.19 -14.41
C PHE A 182 -4.36 56.46 -14.49
N THR A 183 -5.14 56.74 -13.46
CA THR A 183 -5.63 58.10 -13.18
C THR A 183 -4.73 58.74 -12.13
N PRO A 184 -4.03 59.84 -12.42
CA PRO A 184 -3.23 60.55 -11.43
C PRO A 184 -4.17 61.34 -10.51
N GLY A 185 -4.41 60.81 -9.31
CA GLY A 185 -5.15 61.48 -8.23
C GLY A 185 -4.33 61.50 -6.95
N MET A 186 -3.81 62.67 -6.61
CA MET A 186 -3.15 62.97 -5.33
C MET A 186 -4.12 62.79 -4.16
N ASN A 187 -3.84 61.89 -3.22
CA ASN A 187 -3.76 62.15 -1.77
C ASN A 187 -3.72 60.85 -0.97
N GLY A 188 -3.01 60.91 0.16
CA GLY A 188 -2.60 59.78 1.00
C GLY A 188 -3.71 59.03 1.72
N MET A 189 -3.45 57.76 2.00
CA MET A 189 -3.44 57.18 3.35
C MET A 189 -2.85 55.77 3.26
N GLY A 190 -1.93 55.43 4.17
CA GLY A 190 -1.30 54.10 4.22
C GLY A 190 -2.33 53.00 4.42
N SER A 191 -2.44 52.11 3.43
CA SER A 191 -3.19 50.87 3.54
C SER A 191 -2.19 49.73 3.69
N GLN A 192 -2.29 48.99 4.80
CA GLN A 192 -1.52 47.77 5.02
C GLN A 192 -1.67 46.83 3.81
N PRO A 193 -0.61 46.11 3.40
CA PRO A 193 -0.77 45.05 2.42
C PRO A 193 -1.57 43.93 3.10
N ASP A 194 -2.87 43.89 2.80
CA ASP A 194 -3.72 42.74 3.06
C ASP A 194 -3.01 41.53 2.44
N ARG A 195 -2.63 40.58 3.29
CA ARG A 195 -2.03 39.30 2.85
C ARG A 195 -3.16 38.50 2.23
N THR A 196 -3.55 38.88 1.02
CA THR A 196 -4.46 38.11 0.19
C THR A 196 -3.75 36.79 -0.05
N HIS A 197 -4.13 35.76 0.69
CA HIS A 197 -3.70 34.40 0.39
C HIS A 197 -4.04 34.15 -1.07
N ASP A 198 -3.04 33.90 -1.92
CA ASP A 198 -3.21 33.59 -3.33
C ASP A 198 -4.17 32.41 -3.48
N ARG A 199 -5.46 32.72 -3.64
CA ARG A 199 -6.50 31.74 -3.87
C ARG A 199 -6.39 31.32 -5.33
N VAL A 200 -5.81 30.15 -5.55
CA VAL A 200 -5.73 29.56 -6.89
C VAL A 200 -7.15 29.15 -7.31
N HIS A 201 -7.70 29.88 -8.28
CA HIS A 201 -8.99 29.56 -8.89
C HIS A 201 -8.77 28.62 -10.09
N TYR A 202 -9.34 27.42 -10.02
CA TYR A 202 -9.35 26.46 -11.12
C TYR A 202 -10.71 26.53 -11.83
N GLU A 203 -10.70 26.95 -13.09
CA GLU A 203 -11.89 26.83 -13.94
C GLU A 203 -11.93 25.43 -14.54
N ARG A 204 -13.05 24.72 -14.36
CA ARG A 204 -13.26 23.33 -14.82
C ARG A 204 -12.20 22.35 -14.29
N SER A 205 -12.01 22.30 -12.97
CA SER A 205 -11.13 21.30 -12.37
C SER A 205 -11.70 19.87 -12.48
N SER A 206 -10.85 18.91 -12.84
CA SER A 206 -11.16 17.48 -12.78
C SER A 206 -10.18 16.77 -11.85
N ILE A 207 -10.72 15.98 -10.92
CA ILE A 207 -9.95 15.19 -9.96
C ILE A 207 -9.78 13.77 -10.53
N PRO A 208 -8.58 13.18 -10.50
CA PRO A 208 -8.36 11.79 -10.89
C PRO A 208 -9.25 10.82 -10.09
N GLY A 209 -9.55 9.66 -10.66
CA GLY A 209 -10.32 8.64 -9.94
C GLY A 209 -9.59 8.14 -8.70
N GLU A 210 -10.33 7.88 -7.62
CA GLU A 210 -9.76 7.33 -6.39
C GLU A 210 -9.16 5.94 -6.64
N PRO A 211 -7.91 5.68 -6.22
CA PRO A 211 -7.25 4.40 -6.47
C PRO A 211 -7.61 3.32 -5.43
N VAL A 212 -8.39 3.66 -4.40
CA VAL A 212 -8.66 2.80 -3.25
C VAL A 212 -10.16 2.58 -3.04
N ASN A 213 -10.50 1.44 -2.45
CA ASN A 213 -11.85 1.13 -2.01
C ASN A 213 -12.16 1.77 -0.64
N ALA A 214 -13.33 1.44 -0.07
CA ALA A 214 -13.78 1.95 1.23
C ALA A 214 -12.92 1.54 2.44
N PHE A 215 -11.89 0.69 2.26
CA PHE A 215 -10.94 0.27 3.30
C PHE A 215 -9.57 0.96 3.15
N GLY A 216 -9.43 1.90 2.20
CA GLY A 216 -8.18 2.64 1.99
C GLY A 216 -7.08 1.85 1.28
N ILE A 217 -7.41 0.71 0.66
CA ILE A 217 -6.48 -0.08 -0.16
C ILE A 217 -7.02 -0.30 -1.57
N PRO A 218 -6.16 -0.63 -2.56
CA PRO A 218 -6.62 -0.96 -3.91
C PRO A 218 -7.51 -2.19 -3.92
N GLN A 219 -8.46 -2.24 -4.86
CA GLN A 219 -9.38 -3.38 -4.98
C GLN A 219 -8.65 -4.68 -5.32
N ALA A 220 -7.56 -4.62 -6.09
CA ALA A 220 -6.72 -5.79 -6.38
C ALA A 220 -6.02 -6.31 -5.10
N THR A 221 -5.49 -5.41 -4.26
CA THR A 221 -4.93 -5.77 -2.95
C THR A 221 -5.98 -6.43 -2.05
N MET A 222 -7.21 -5.89 -2.03
CA MET A 222 -8.32 -6.46 -1.25
C MET A 222 -8.62 -7.90 -1.67
N ARG A 223 -8.77 -8.13 -2.98
CA ARG A 223 -9.01 -9.47 -3.54
C ARG A 223 -7.86 -10.42 -3.23
N CYS A 224 -6.61 -9.95 -3.35
CA CYS A 224 -5.43 -10.76 -3.00
C CYS A 224 -5.52 -11.25 -1.55
N LEU A 225 -5.89 -10.37 -0.61
CA LEU A 225 -6.04 -10.73 0.79
C LEU A 225 -7.18 -11.74 1.03
N GLU A 226 -8.34 -11.54 0.41
CA GLU A 226 -9.51 -12.42 0.56
C GLU A 226 -9.24 -13.84 0.04
N VAL A 227 -8.58 -13.97 -1.11
CA VAL A 227 -8.20 -15.28 -1.68
C VAL A 227 -7.21 -16.00 -0.77
N CYS A 228 -6.27 -15.27 -0.16
CA CYS A 228 -5.27 -15.86 0.71
C CYS A 228 -5.85 -16.35 2.05
N VAL A 229 -6.94 -15.75 2.54
CA VAL A 229 -7.63 -16.20 3.75
C VAL A 229 -8.44 -17.47 3.51
N HIS A 230 -9.07 -17.61 2.34
CA HIS A 230 -9.95 -18.74 2.05
C HIS A 230 -9.21 -20.09 2.02
N PHE A 231 -7.91 -20.08 1.76
CA PHE A 231 -7.07 -21.28 1.65
C PHE A 231 -6.46 -21.75 2.99
N ARG A 232 -6.75 -21.06 4.11
CA ARG A 232 -6.28 -21.43 5.46
C ARG A 232 -7.30 -22.24 6.26
N LEU A 233 -8.47 -22.56 5.70
CA LEU A 233 -9.33 -23.59 6.30
C LEU A 233 -8.58 -24.93 6.30
N PRO A 234 -8.60 -25.68 7.40
CA PRO A 234 -7.87 -26.95 7.48
C PRO A 234 -8.37 -27.90 6.37
N PRO A 235 -7.49 -28.75 5.82
CA PRO A 235 -7.92 -29.79 4.90
C PRO A 235 -8.96 -30.65 5.63
N VAL A 236 -10.10 -30.87 4.98
CA VAL A 236 -11.04 -31.91 5.39
C VAL A 236 -10.25 -33.21 5.54
N VAL A 237 -10.32 -33.81 6.74
CA VAL A 237 -9.61 -35.04 7.12
C VAL A 237 -9.88 -36.11 6.05
N GLY A 238 -8.87 -36.48 5.27
CA GLY A 238 -9.01 -37.55 4.28
C GLY A 238 -8.00 -37.61 3.13
N CYS A 239 -7.23 -36.54 2.84
CA CYS A 239 -6.28 -36.56 1.72
C CYS A 239 -4.81 -36.65 2.20
N SER A 240 -4.10 -37.62 1.63
CA SER A 240 -2.70 -37.98 1.91
C SER A 240 -1.71 -36.82 1.66
N PRO A 241 -0.60 -36.75 2.42
CA PRO A 241 0.34 -35.63 2.37
C PRO A 241 1.42 -35.86 1.29
N LEU A 242 1.05 -35.78 0.00
CA LEU A 242 2.02 -35.86 -1.10
C LEU A 242 1.61 -34.91 -2.24
N SER A 243 1.54 -33.62 -1.93
CA SER A 243 1.76 -32.48 -2.85
C SER A 243 1.34 -31.21 -2.10
N ALA A 244 2.27 -30.30 -1.88
CA ALA A 244 1.97 -29.01 -1.27
C ALA A 244 1.13 -28.18 -2.26
N PRO A 245 -0.16 -27.88 -1.99
CA PRO A 245 -1.01 -27.16 -2.95
C PRO A 245 -0.70 -25.66 -3.00
N THR A 246 0.10 -25.14 -2.07
CA THR A 246 0.37 -23.71 -1.90
C THR A 246 1.24 -23.10 -3.01
N PHE A 247 2.00 -23.91 -3.75
CA PHE A 247 2.89 -23.40 -4.81
C PHE A 247 2.18 -23.26 -6.17
N GLN A 248 1.12 -24.04 -6.44
CA GLN A 248 0.50 -24.15 -7.76
C GLN A 248 -0.49 -23.03 -8.08
N LEU A 249 -1.26 -22.55 -7.10
CA LEU A 249 -2.16 -21.39 -7.29
C LEU A 249 -1.40 -20.07 -7.48
N ALA A 250 -0.22 -20.03 -6.88
CA ALA A 250 0.74 -18.95 -6.95
C ALA A 250 1.26 -18.69 -8.38
N GLU A 251 1.32 -19.74 -9.21
CA GLU A 251 1.57 -19.65 -10.67
C GLU A 251 0.29 -19.34 -11.45
N SER A 252 -0.84 -19.92 -11.05
CA SER A 252 -2.13 -19.74 -11.76
C SER A 252 -2.63 -18.29 -11.77
N VAL A 253 -2.46 -17.53 -10.67
CA VAL A 253 -2.87 -16.10 -10.62
C VAL A 253 -1.92 -15.20 -11.43
N ALA A 254 -0.62 -15.54 -11.49
CA ALA A 254 0.35 -14.82 -12.33
C ALA A 254 0.03 -15.03 -13.82
N GLN A 255 -0.20 -16.29 -14.22
CA GLN A 255 -0.63 -16.63 -15.58
C GLN A 255 -1.95 -15.93 -15.96
N MET A 256 -2.88 -15.77 -15.03
CA MET A 256 -4.15 -15.09 -15.29
C MET A 256 -3.97 -13.57 -15.48
N THR A 257 -3.06 -12.94 -14.73
CA THR A 257 -2.73 -11.51 -14.89
C THR A 257 -2.00 -11.26 -16.20
N ASP A 258 -1.07 -12.16 -16.58
CA ASP A 258 -0.36 -12.12 -17.86
C ASP A 258 -1.31 -12.35 -19.05
N LEU A 259 -2.30 -13.23 -18.91
CA LEU A 259 -3.37 -13.43 -19.89
C LEU A 259 -4.27 -12.20 -20.05
N ILE A 260 -4.56 -11.47 -18.97
CA ILE A 260 -5.34 -10.22 -19.02
C ILE A 260 -4.53 -9.11 -19.71
N HIS A 261 -3.22 -9.03 -19.44
CA HIS A 261 -2.34 -8.08 -20.11
C HIS A 261 -2.20 -8.40 -21.60
N PHE A 262 -1.97 -9.68 -21.94
CA PHE A 262 -1.90 -10.17 -23.32
C PHE A 262 -3.22 -9.99 -24.08
N SER A 263 -4.37 -10.24 -23.43
CA SER A 263 -5.70 -10.01 -23.99
C SER A 263 -5.93 -8.52 -24.30
N ASN A 264 -5.53 -7.62 -23.40
CA ASN A 264 -5.65 -6.18 -23.62
C ASN A 264 -4.69 -5.65 -24.71
N GLU A 265 -3.45 -6.16 -24.76
CA GLU A 265 -2.47 -5.76 -25.78
C GLU A 265 -2.82 -6.25 -27.18
N ASN A 266 -3.47 -7.42 -27.28
CA ASN A 266 -3.90 -7.99 -28.57
C ASN A 266 -5.37 -7.71 -28.90
N GLY A 267 -6.07 -6.89 -28.10
CA GLY A 267 -7.48 -6.53 -28.33
C GLY A 267 -8.47 -7.70 -28.21
N LEU A 268 -8.08 -8.79 -27.55
CA LEU A 268 -8.88 -10.00 -27.34
C LEU A 268 -9.77 -9.87 -26.10
N GLY A 269 -10.47 -8.74 -25.96
CA GLY A 269 -11.46 -8.55 -24.90
C GLY A 269 -12.70 -9.44 -25.08
N PRO A 270 -13.54 -9.61 -24.04
CA PRO A 270 -14.75 -10.42 -24.16
C PRO A 270 -15.63 -9.85 -25.28
N LEU A 271 -15.93 -10.67 -26.28
CA LEU A 271 -16.89 -10.31 -27.32
C LEU A 271 -18.20 -9.93 -26.63
N ARG A 272 -18.68 -8.72 -26.93
CA ARG A 272 -20.03 -8.29 -26.58
C ARG A 272 -21.03 -9.16 -27.32
N GLU A 273 -21.36 -10.32 -26.76
CA GLU A 273 -22.52 -11.11 -27.17
C GLU A 273 -23.57 -11.06 -26.06
N CYS A 274 -24.44 -10.06 -26.17
CA CYS A 274 -25.83 -10.08 -25.71
C CYS A 274 -26.53 -8.80 -26.21
N SER A 275 -26.64 -8.66 -27.53
CA SER A 275 -27.69 -7.85 -28.16
C SER A 275 -28.47 -8.77 -29.09
N GLY A 276 -29.46 -9.46 -28.53
CA GLY A 276 -30.46 -10.15 -29.32
C GLY A 276 -31.29 -9.14 -30.13
N PRO A 277 -31.75 -9.49 -31.33
CA PRO A 277 -32.51 -8.58 -32.18
C PRO A 277 -33.88 -8.29 -31.54
N ILE A 278 -34.21 -7.00 -31.40
CA ILE A 278 -35.56 -6.54 -31.13
C ILE A 278 -36.40 -6.88 -32.36
N ALA A 279 -37.27 -7.88 -32.24
CA ALA A 279 -38.28 -8.16 -33.24
C ALA A 279 -39.28 -7.00 -33.27
N THR A 280 -39.25 -6.23 -34.36
CA THR A 280 -40.37 -5.36 -34.76
C THR A 280 -41.49 -6.25 -35.27
N THR A 281 -42.53 -6.44 -34.46
CA THR A 281 -43.83 -6.92 -34.95
C THR A 281 -44.75 -5.72 -35.03
N SER A 282 -44.87 -5.18 -36.24
CA SER A 282 -46.05 -4.43 -36.68
C SER A 282 -47.21 -5.41 -36.78
N LEU A 283 -48.33 -5.11 -36.12
CA LEU A 283 -49.62 -5.67 -36.46
C LEU A 283 -50.65 -4.54 -36.36
N ASP A 284 -51.41 -4.43 -37.44
CA ASP A 284 -52.66 -3.68 -37.62
C ASP A 284 -53.67 -3.88 -36.48
#